data_AF-A0A7S7NLY1-F1
#
_entry.id   AF-A0A7S7NLY1-F1
#
_cell.length_a   1.000
_cell.length_b   1.000
_cell.length_c   1.000
_cell.angle_alpha   90.00
_cell.angle_beta   90.00
_cell.angle_gamma   90.00
#
_symmetry.space_group_name_H-M   'P 1'
#
loop_
_entity.id
_entity.type
_entity.pdbx_description
1 polymer ?
#
loop_
_entity_poly.entity_id
_entity_poly.type
_entity_poly.pdbx_seq_one_letter_code
_entity_poly.pdbx_strand_id
1 'polypeptide(L)'
;MTFEVRIINLEDGRVEQGMFDTVPTLEQAVKVVGLMREFLSTMPAQFRGPLPFLKRGSVELEWASATGAVAFATLYESGQAATLAVMACDPKGEAGQGVLGGLQQSLGLGPEEFAPTDGPLMVVAALPGAPEWQPMLHLLNTSLAAVYFAAVLKDQA
;
A
#
# COMPACT_ATOMS: atom_id res chain seq x y z
N MET A 1 7.49 -15.30 -1.13
CA MET A 1 7.47 -14.57 0.17
C MET A 1 6.10 -13.93 0.32
N THR A 2 5.52 -14.02 1.51
CA THR A 2 4.20 -13.45 1.80
C THR A 2 4.32 -12.10 2.49
N PHE A 3 3.26 -11.31 2.42
CA PHE A 3 3.09 -10.06 3.15
C PHE A 3 1.66 -9.96 3.69
N GLU A 4 1.49 -9.18 4.74
CA GLU A 4 0.19 -8.91 5.33
C GLU A 4 -0.38 -7.59 4.79
N VAL A 5 -1.69 -7.55 4.56
CA VAL A 5 -2.45 -6.33 4.29
C VAL A 5 -3.53 -6.21 5.34
N ARG A 6 -3.63 -5.02 5.94
CA ARG A 6 -4.74 -4.60 6.79
C ARG A 6 -5.43 -3.42 6.15
N ILE A 7 -6.75 -3.51 6.01
CA ILE A 7 -7.58 -2.44 5.49
C ILE A 7 -8.56 -2.03 6.58
N ILE A 8 -8.41 -0.79 7.04
CA ILE A 8 -9.22 -0.17 8.07
C ILE A 8 -10.22 0.72 7.38
N ASN A 9 -11.49 0.33 7.39
CA ASN A 9 -12.58 1.16 6.88
C ASN A 9 -12.95 2.20 7.94
N LEU A 10 -12.66 3.47 7.67
CA LEU A 10 -12.89 4.54 8.65
C LEU A 10 -14.36 4.91 8.80
N GLU A 11 -15.24 4.47 7.89
CA GLU A 11 -16.66 4.76 7.95
C GLU A 11 -17.38 3.91 9.01
N ASP A 12 -17.04 2.62 9.10
CA ASP A 12 -17.69 1.65 9.99
C ASP A 12 -16.76 1.02 11.03
N GLY A 13 -15.45 1.34 10.99
CA GLY A 13 -14.43 0.78 11.87
C GLY A 13 -14.06 -0.67 11.55
N ARG A 14 -14.54 -1.23 10.43
CA ARG A 14 -14.23 -2.61 10.05
C ARG A 14 -12.76 -2.74 9.66
N VAL A 15 -12.12 -3.81 10.13
CA VAL A 15 -10.77 -4.17 9.73
C VAL A 15 -10.81 -5.47 8.92
N GLU A 16 -10.32 -5.41 7.69
CA GLU A 16 -10.12 -6.56 6.82
C GLU A 16 -8.63 -6.89 6.79
N GLN A 17 -8.28 -8.16 7.01
CA GLN A 17 -6.90 -8.62 7.07
C GLN A 17 -6.71 -9.81 6.12
N GLY A 18 -5.57 -9.83 5.42
CA GLY A 18 -5.22 -10.90 4.51
C GLY A 18 -3.72 -11.07 4.32
N MET A 19 -3.32 -12.29 4.00
CA MET A 19 -1.95 -12.65 3.63
C MET A 19 -1.88 -12.89 2.12
N PHE A 20 -0.89 -12.28 1.48
CA PHE A 20 -0.74 -12.31 0.02
C PHE A 20 0.68 -12.64 -0.38
N ASP A 21 0.86 -13.20 -1.58
CA ASP A 21 2.16 -13.47 -2.15
C ASP A 21 2.72 -12.25 -2.88
N THR A 22 3.98 -11.91 -2.61
CA THR A 22 4.74 -10.91 -3.38
C THR A 22 4.89 -11.29 -4.86
N VAL A 23 4.89 -12.59 -5.14
CA VAL A 23 4.88 -13.17 -6.50
C VAL A 23 3.75 -14.18 -6.54
N PRO A 24 2.52 -13.76 -6.93
CA PRO A 24 1.38 -14.65 -6.93
C PRO A 24 1.51 -15.74 -7.98
N THR A 25 0.83 -16.87 -7.76
CA THR A 25 0.77 -18.01 -8.71
C THR A 25 -0.57 -18.11 -9.42
N LEU A 26 -1.63 -17.52 -8.85
CA LEU A 26 -2.94 -17.44 -9.48
C LEU A 26 -2.87 -16.58 -10.75
N GLU A 27 -3.31 -17.13 -11.89
CA GLU A 27 -3.17 -16.51 -13.22
C GLU A 27 -3.69 -15.06 -13.27
N GLN A 28 -4.86 -14.81 -12.67
CA GLN A 28 -5.44 -13.46 -12.64
C GLN A 28 -4.59 -12.48 -11.81
N ALA A 29 -4.12 -12.92 -10.64
CA ALA A 29 -3.27 -12.10 -9.79
C ALA A 29 -1.92 -11.81 -10.46
N VAL A 30 -1.34 -12.78 -11.17
CA VAL A 30 -0.14 -12.58 -11.99
C VAL A 30 -0.35 -11.49 -13.02
N LYS A 31 -1.49 -11.49 -13.73
CA LYS A 31 -1.81 -10.45 -14.72
C LYS A 31 -1.92 -9.07 -14.09
N VAL A 32 -2.67 -8.93 -12.98
CA VAL A 32 -2.86 -7.63 -12.32
C VAL A 32 -1.54 -7.09 -11.76
N VAL A 33 -0.79 -7.92 -11.03
CA VAL A 33 0.54 -7.54 -10.50
C VAL A 33 1.52 -7.24 -11.63
N GLY A 34 1.45 -7.99 -12.73
CA GLY A 34 2.24 -7.75 -13.94
C GLY A 34 1.96 -6.37 -14.55
N LEU A 35 0.69 -6.00 -14.70
CA LEU A 35 0.28 -4.67 -15.19
C LEU A 35 0.77 -3.56 -14.26
N MET A 36 0.62 -3.72 -12.94
CA MET A 36 1.12 -2.75 -11.96
C MET A 36 2.64 -2.61 -12.04
N ARG A 37 3.36 -3.72 -12.22
CA ARG A 37 4.82 -3.75 -12.35
C ARG A 37 5.28 -3.05 -13.64
N GLU A 38 4.65 -3.37 -14.78
CA GLU A 38 4.95 -2.74 -16.06
C GLU A 38 4.74 -1.22 -15.97
N PHE A 39 3.60 -0.82 -15.44
CA PHE A 39 3.26 0.58 -15.21
C PHE A 39 4.34 1.32 -14.40
N LEU A 40 4.75 0.77 -13.26
CA LEU A 40 5.80 1.35 -12.43
C LEU A 40 7.20 1.28 -13.08
N SER A 41 7.47 0.29 -13.94
CA SER A 41 8.77 0.11 -14.61
C SER A 41 9.04 1.08 -15.76
N THR A 42 7.99 1.60 -16.40
CA THR A 42 8.11 2.60 -17.48
C THR A 42 8.44 4.01 -16.98
N MET A 43 8.54 4.19 -15.67
CA MET A 43 8.82 5.48 -15.03
C MET A 43 10.34 5.69 -14.87
N PRO A 44 10.93 6.79 -15.38
CA PRO A 44 12.37 7.06 -15.29
C PRO A 44 12.89 7.06 -13.84
N ALA A 45 14.17 6.70 -13.62
CA ALA A 45 14.76 6.57 -12.27
C ALA A 45 14.64 7.82 -11.36
N GLN A 46 14.45 9.00 -11.95
CA GLN A 46 14.18 10.26 -11.26
C GLN A 46 12.77 10.38 -10.64
N PHE A 47 11.87 9.43 -10.91
CA PHE A 47 10.52 9.33 -10.33
C PHE A 47 10.46 8.58 -8.99
N ARG A 48 11.62 8.39 -8.32
CA ARG A 48 11.73 7.80 -6.96
C ARG A 48 11.47 8.80 -5.81
N GLY A 49 11.17 10.07 -6.12
CA GLY A 49 10.70 11.08 -5.15
C GLY A 49 9.17 11.23 -5.15
N PRO A 50 8.58 11.97 -4.20
CA PRO A 50 7.13 12.16 -4.09
C PRO A 50 6.57 12.80 -5.37
N LEU A 51 5.68 12.08 -6.04
CA LEU A 51 5.08 12.50 -7.30
C LEU A 51 3.71 13.10 -7.05
N PRO A 52 3.48 14.39 -7.36
CA PRO A 52 2.14 14.90 -7.45
C PRO A 52 1.55 14.44 -8.81
N PHE A 53 0.37 13.79 -8.70
CA PHE A 53 -0.64 13.46 -9.72
C PHE A 53 -0.32 12.46 -10.85
N LEU A 54 -0.88 11.26 -10.72
CA LEU A 54 -1.17 10.31 -11.79
C LEU A 54 -2.64 10.45 -12.21
N LYS A 55 -2.97 10.98 -13.39
CA LYS A 55 -4.38 11.07 -13.83
C LYS A 55 -4.68 10.07 -14.93
N ARG A 56 -5.38 8.97 -14.62
CA ARG A 56 -6.00 8.08 -15.62
C ARG A 56 -7.43 7.75 -15.20
N GLY A 57 -8.41 8.30 -15.91
CA GLY A 57 -9.82 8.19 -15.53
C GLY A 57 -10.11 9.02 -14.28
N SER A 58 -10.88 8.48 -13.35
CA SER A 58 -11.18 9.14 -12.08
C SER A 58 -10.18 8.80 -10.96
N VAL A 59 -9.24 7.87 -11.16
CA VAL A 59 -8.33 7.42 -10.10
C VAL A 59 -6.94 8.03 -10.26
N GLU A 60 -6.39 8.53 -9.16
CA GLU A 60 -5.03 9.06 -9.09
C GLU A 60 -4.19 8.39 -8.00
N LEU A 61 -2.87 8.27 -8.21
CA LEU A 61 -1.93 7.68 -7.25
C LEU A 61 -0.85 8.70 -6.90
N GLU A 62 -0.72 9.01 -5.61
CA GLU A 62 0.45 9.63 -5.03
C GLU A 62 1.29 8.55 -4.33
N TRP A 63 2.60 8.54 -4.57
CA TRP A 63 3.52 7.53 -4.06
C TRP A 63 4.82 8.17 -3.59
N ALA A 64 5.33 7.71 -2.44
CA ALA A 64 6.66 8.07 -1.96
C ALA A 64 7.31 6.88 -1.25
N SER A 65 8.54 6.53 -1.64
CA SER A 65 9.38 5.58 -0.89
C SER A 65 10.44 6.32 -0.09
N ALA A 66 10.78 5.83 1.09
CA ALA A 66 11.82 6.38 1.94
C ALA A 66 12.88 5.34 2.32
N THR A 67 13.97 5.82 2.92
CA THR A 67 15.01 4.95 3.51
C THR A 67 14.43 4.04 4.59
N GLY A 68 15.03 2.87 4.78
CA GLY A 68 14.53 1.89 5.74
C GLY A 68 13.42 0.99 5.18
N ALA A 69 13.30 0.88 3.85
CA ALA A 69 12.37 -0.04 3.19
C ALA A 69 10.90 0.21 3.55
N VAL A 70 10.53 1.49 3.69
CA VAL A 70 9.15 1.95 3.91
C VAL A 70 8.64 2.80 2.74
N ALA A 71 7.33 2.80 2.53
CA ALA A 71 6.69 3.61 1.51
C ALA A 71 5.28 4.05 1.92
N PHE A 72 4.82 5.14 1.30
CA PHE A 72 3.49 5.71 1.43
C PHE A 72 2.80 5.70 0.07
N ALA A 73 1.50 5.46 0.08
CA ALA A 73 0.66 5.59 -1.10
C ALA A 73 -0.69 6.21 -0.75
N THR A 74 -1.16 7.11 -1.60
CA THR A 74 -2.51 7.65 -1.53
C THR A 74 -3.19 7.40 -2.87
N LEU A 75 -4.34 6.74 -2.86
CA LEU A 75 -5.21 6.69 -4.03
C LEU A 75 -6.29 7.76 -3.89
N TYR A 76 -6.49 8.53 -4.94
CA TYR A 76 -7.57 9.51 -5.06
C TYR A 76 -8.62 8.99 -6.03
N GLU A 77 -9.88 9.30 -5.76
CA GLU A 77 -11.01 9.12 -6.67
C GLU A 77 -11.66 10.49 -6.89
N SER A 78 -11.80 10.91 -8.15
CA SER A 78 -12.38 12.19 -8.55
C SER A 78 -11.79 13.40 -7.81
N GLY A 79 -10.48 13.35 -7.51
CA GLY A 79 -9.73 14.39 -6.80
C GLY A 79 -9.86 14.38 -5.28
N GLN A 80 -10.58 13.41 -4.70
CA GLN A 80 -10.67 13.20 -3.25
C GLN A 80 -9.85 11.98 -2.85
N ALA A 81 -9.14 12.05 -1.72
CA ALA A 81 -8.40 10.90 -1.21
C ALA A 81 -9.40 9.78 -0.87
N ALA A 82 -9.16 8.60 -1.41
CA ALA A 82 -9.98 7.41 -1.21
C ALA A 82 -9.28 6.39 -0.29
N THR A 83 -7.95 6.28 -0.38
CA THR A 83 -7.16 5.47 0.57
C THR A 83 -5.85 6.14 0.94
N LEU A 84 -5.44 6.00 2.19
CA LEU A 84 -4.08 6.30 2.67
C LEU A 84 -3.41 4.99 3.06
N ALA A 85 -2.20 4.72 2.59
CA ALA A 85 -1.51 3.47 2.87
C ALA A 85 -0.04 3.67 3.26
N VAL A 86 0.42 2.81 4.15
CA VAL A 86 1.81 2.66 4.56
C VAL A 86 2.24 1.23 4.30
N MET A 87 3.44 1.06 3.76
CA MET A 87 4.11 -0.23 3.56
C MET A 87 5.43 -0.24 4.33
N ALA A 88 5.70 -1.32 5.05
CA ALA A 88 6.95 -1.53 5.76
C ALA A 88 7.46 -2.96 5.50
N CYS A 89 8.68 -3.09 4.98
CA CYS A 89 9.29 -4.42 4.79
C CYS A 89 9.70 -5.06 6.11
N ASP A 90 10.18 -4.24 7.06
CA ASP A 90 10.44 -4.60 8.45
C ASP A 90 9.59 -3.70 9.36
N PRO A 91 8.34 -4.12 9.69
CA PRO A 91 7.46 -3.31 10.54
C PRO A 91 7.94 -3.22 11.99
N LYS A 92 8.88 -4.07 12.44
CA LYS A 92 9.45 -4.04 13.80
C LYS A 92 10.66 -3.11 13.91
N GLY A 93 11.33 -2.83 12.80
CA GLY A 93 12.43 -1.89 12.71
C GLY A 93 12.01 -0.44 12.98
N GLU A 94 12.98 0.43 13.29
CA GLU A 94 12.77 1.84 13.63
C GLU A 94 11.95 2.59 12.58
N ALA A 95 12.31 2.42 11.29
CA ALA A 95 11.59 3.06 10.20
C ALA A 95 10.13 2.55 10.09
N GLY A 96 9.92 1.23 10.20
CA GLY A 96 8.61 0.61 10.16
C GLY A 96 7.70 1.09 11.30
N GLN A 97 8.22 1.08 12.53
CA GLN A 97 7.51 1.62 13.70
C GLN A 97 7.21 3.12 13.54
N GLY A 98 8.16 3.90 13.01
CA GLY A 98 7.97 5.32 12.77
C GLY A 98 6.83 5.64 11.81
N VAL A 99 6.77 4.96 10.66
CA VAL A 99 5.72 5.20 9.66
C VAL A 99 4.35 4.68 10.10
N LEU A 100 4.30 3.51 10.75
CA LEU A 100 3.06 2.93 11.27
C LEU A 100 2.50 3.80 12.41
N GLY A 101 3.35 4.21 13.35
CA GLY A 101 2.97 5.10 14.44
C GLY A 101 2.53 6.49 13.96
N GLY A 102 3.19 7.03 12.93
CA GLY A 102 2.78 8.29 12.29
C GLY A 102 1.40 8.21 11.65
N LEU A 103 1.10 7.13 10.92
CA LEU A 103 -0.22 6.92 10.33
C LEU A 103 -1.28 6.71 11.42
N GLN A 104 -0.98 5.89 12.44
CA GLN A 104 -1.86 5.66 13.59
C GLN A 104 -2.26 6.98 14.26
N GLN A 105 -1.27 7.82 14.61
CA GLN A 105 -1.51 9.11 15.25
C GLN A 105 -2.32 10.05 14.36
N SER A 106 -2.03 10.08 13.06
CA SER A 106 -2.73 10.94 12.11
C SER A 106 -4.21 10.58 11.96
N LEU A 107 -4.55 9.30 12.11
CA LEU A 107 -5.91 8.80 11.97
C LEU A 107 -6.66 8.71 13.32
N GLY A 108 -5.97 8.89 14.45
CA GLY A 108 -6.56 8.78 15.78
C GLY A 108 -7.05 7.37 16.12
N LEU A 109 -6.39 6.34 15.57
CA LEU A 109 -6.77 4.93 15.72
C LEU A 109 -6.03 4.21 16.85
N GLY A 110 -6.58 3.06 17.24
CA GLY A 110 -5.98 2.16 18.23
C GLY A 110 -4.62 1.59 17.78
N PRO A 111 -3.82 1.05 18.73
CA PRO A 111 -2.54 0.44 18.41
C PRO A 111 -2.67 -0.96 17.79
N GLU A 112 -3.82 -1.64 17.95
CA GLU A 112 -3.99 -3.02 17.52
C GLU A 112 -3.94 -3.16 15.99
N GLU A 113 -4.56 -2.22 15.28
CA GLU A 113 -4.61 -2.22 13.81
C GLU A 113 -3.24 -1.98 13.18
N PHE A 114 -2.31 -1.38 13.94
CA PHE A 114 -0.95 -1.03 13.51
C PHE A 114 0.12 -1.93 14.12
N ALA A 115 -0.27 -2.95 14.89
CA ALA A 115 0.66 -3.86 15.55
C ALA A 115 1.62 -4.51 14.54
N PRO A 116 2.95 -4.45 14.76
CA PRO A 116 3.91 -4.97 13.79
C PRO A 116 3.81 -6.49 13.66
N THR A 117 4.14 -7.00 12.47
CA THR A 117 4.12 -8.43 12.13
C THR A 117 5.55 -8.97 11.98
N ASP A 118 5.71 -10.28 11.81
CA ASP A 118 7.02 -10.92 11.56
C ASP A 118 7.53 -10.75 10.12
N GLY A 119 6.71 -10.19 9.23
CA GLY A 119 7.04 -10.00 7.82
C GLY A 119 6.59 -8.66 7.29
N PRO A 120 6.67 -8.43 5.96
CA PRO A 120 6.22 -7.18 5.37
C PRO A 120 4.74 -6.92 5.65
N LEU A 121 4.42 -5.66 5.95
CA LEU A 121 3.08 -5.22 6.32
C LEU A 121 2.68 -4.00 5.49
N MET A 122 1.47 -4.04 4.93
CA MET A 122 0.75 -2.88 4.43
C MET A 122 -0.44 -2.58 5.35
N VAL A 123 -0.59 -1.34 5.78
CA VAL A 123 -1.80 -0.84 6.43
C VAL A 123 -2.44 0.21 5.53
N VAL A 124 -3.72 0.05 5.26
CA VAL A 124 -4.53 0.92 4.41
C VAL A 124 -5.68 1.47 5.23
N ALA A 125 -5.82 2.79 5.29
CA ALA A 125 -7.03 3.45 5.74
C ALA A 125 -7.92 3.75 4.54
N ALA A 126 -9.06 3.07 4.44
CA ALA A 126 -10.09 3.38 3.46
C ALA A 126 -10.95 4.53 3.98
N LEU A 127 -10.92 5.66 3.27
CA LEU A 127 -11.61 6.87 3.66
C LEU A 127 -13.11 6.79 3.28
N PRO A 128 -14.01 7.45 4.04
CA PRO A 128 -15.43 7.45 3.73
C PRO A 128 -15.75 8.10 2.38
N GLY A 129 -16.84 7.68 1.75
CA GLY A 129 -17.46 8.40 0.63
C GLY A 129 -17.51 7.67 -0.72
N ALA A 130 -16.88 6.50 -0.85
CA ALA A 130 -16.82 5.75 -2.11
C ALA A 130 -16.91 4.22 -1.92
N PRO A 131 -17.94 3.69 -1.24
CA PRO A 131 -18.04 2.26 -0.89
C PRO A 131 -18.04 1.33 -2.12
N GLU A 132 -18.60 1.76 -3.25
CA GLU A 132 -18.64 1.00 -4.50
C GLU A 132 -17.25 0.78 -5.13
N TRP A 133 -16.28 1.63 -4.78
CA TRP A 133 -14.91 1.56 -5.28
C TRP A 133 -13.99 0.73 -4.38
N GLN A 134 -14.43 0.36 -3.17
CA GLN A 134 -13.60 -0.39 -2.21
C GLN A 134 -12.96 -1.66 -2.81
N PRO A 135 -13.67 -2.54 -3.54
CA PRO A 135 -13.04 -3.73 -4.10
C PRO A 135 -11.89 -3.42 -5.07
N MET A 136 -12.05 -2.37 -5.88
CA MET A 136 -11.01 -1.90 -6.79
C MET A 136 -9.83 -1.30 -6.02
N LEU A 137 -10.09 -0.44 -5.04
CA LEU A 137 -9.05 0.18 -4.20
C LEU A 137 -8.26 -0.86 -3.41
N HIS A 138 -8.92 -1.91 -2.92
CA HIS A 138 -8.27 -3.05 -2.26
C HIS A 138 -7.33 -3.77 -3.23
N LEU A 139 -7.80 -4.06 -4.45
CA LEU A 139 -7.00 -4.70 -5.49
C LEU A 139 -5.79 -3.87 -5.87
N LEU A 140 -5.96 -2.56 -6.08
CA LEU A 140 -4.89 -1.64 -6.46
C LEU A 140 -3.82 -1.54 -5.35
N ASN A 141 -4.23 -1.32 -4.10
CA ASN A 141 -3.32 -1.25 -2.96
C ASN A 141 -2.54 -2.57 -2.77
N THR A 142 -3.25 -3.70 -2.77
CA THR A 142 -2.61 -5.02 -2.59
C THR A 142 -1.63 -5.32 -3.73
N SER A 143 -1.98 -4.98 -4.97
CA SER A 143 -1.10 -5.18 -6.12
C SER A 143 0.14 -4.30 -6.05
N LEU A 144 -0.02 -3.06 -5.60
CA LEU A 144 1.08 -2.12 -5.37
C LEU A 144 2.06 -2.65 -4.31
N ALA A 145 1.54 -3.13 -3.18
CA ALA A 145 2.34 -3.75 -2.13
C ALA A 145 3.11 -4.99 -2.64
N ALA A 146 2.46 -5.86 -3.42
CA ALA A 146 3.13 -7.02 -4.00
C ALA A 146 4.33 -6.61 -4.88
N VAL A 147 4.18 -5.58 -5.72
CA VAL A 147 5.27 -5.07 -6.56
C VAL A 147 6.38 -4.46 -5.72
N TYR A 148 6.03 -3.62 -4.74
CA TYR A 148 6.98 -2.94 -3.87
C TYR A 148 7.82 -3.94 -3.06
N PHE A 149 7.16 -4.83 -2.32
CA PHE A 149 7.84 -5.82 -1.49
C PHE A 149 8.69 -6.77 -2.33
N ALA A 150 8.20 -7.21 -3.49
CA ALA A 150 8.99 -8.05 -4.40
C ALA A 150 10.26 -7.33 -4.89
N ALA A 151 10.23 -6.02 -5.12
CA ALA A 151 11.39 -5.26 -5.54
C ALA A 151 12.40 -5.09 -4.40
N VAL A 152 11.94 -4.62 -3.24
CA VAL A 152 12.83 -4.29 -2.12
C VAL A 152 13.46 -5.53 -1.49
N LEU A 153 12.71 -6.62 -1.35
CA LEU A 153 13.21 -7.84 -0.70
C LEU A 153 14.14 -8.64 -1.61
N LYS A 154 14.02 -8.47 -2.94
CA LYS A 154 14.97 -9.04 -3.89
C LYS A 154 16.34 -8.36 -3.79
N ASP A 155 16.38 -7.05 -3.54
CA ASP A 155 17.63 -6.30 -3.39
C ASP A 155 18.34 -6.57 -2.05
N GLN A 156 17.68 -7.26 -1.12
CA GLN A 156 18.23 -7.65 0.19
C GLN A 156 18.74 -9.10 0.25
N ALA A 157 18.48 -9.90 -0.79
CA ALA A 157 18.85 -11.32 -0.89
C ALA A 157 20.09 -11.53 -1.77
#